data_AF-A0A5J4YUZ8-F1
#
_entry.id   AF-A0A5J4YUZ8-F1
#
_cell.length_a   1.000
_cell.length_b   1.000
_cell.length_c   1.000
_cell.angle_alpha   90.00
_cell.angle_beta   90.00
_cell.angle_gamma   90.00
#
_symmetry.space_group_name_H-M   'P 1'
#
loop_
_entity.id
_entity.type
_entity.pdbx_description
1 polymer ?
#
loop_
_entity_poly.entity_id
_entity_poly.type
_entity_poly.pdbx_seq_one_letter_code
_entity_poly.pdbx_strand_id
1 'polypeptide(L)'
;MRGPLPSHMGVFSCGSQTAGNTVRMVHRGIEQEEESERSRSANGTDEDPDSMQDVKQGSGASPRAASSEQLAKEEQRKVIERMLRVNHAGELGARQIYAGQLAVLGNSSVGGMIREMAQHELEHLQEFEKLVVERRVRPTVMLPLWNIAGFALGFGSALMGKEAAMACTVAVEDVISKHYNDQVRELLQPGWEHEQPLREKLRKFRDDEMDHHDIGIEHDAQKAPAYDFISNIIKQGCHAAIFVSERV
;
A
#
# COMPACT_ATOMS: atom_id res chain seq x y z
N MET A 1 20.13 13.07 64.29
CA MET A 1 19.61 11.69 64.35
C MET A 1 19.45 11.26 62.90
N ARG A 2 20.21 10.30 62.35
CA ARG A 2 20.14 8.83 62.55
C ARG A 2 18.72 8.27 62.29
N GLY A 3 18.57 7.47 61.24
CA GLY A 3 17.34 6.74 60.86
C GLY A 3 17.22 5.37 61.55
N PRO A 4 16.73 4.27 60.92
CA PRO A 4 16.82 3.95 59.48
C PRO A 4 15.59 3.24 58.82
N LEU A 5 15.76 2.76 57.57
CA LEU A 5 15.02 1.67 56.89
C LEU A 5 15.70 0.30 57.19
N PRO A 6 15.27 -0.91 56.71
CA PRO A 6 14.23 -1.30 55.72
C PRO A 6 13.20 -2.32 56.34
N SER A 7 12.72 -3.47 55.80
CA SER A 7 13.01 -4.31 54.60
C SER A 7 12.01 -5.48 54.34
N HIS A 8 11.94 -5.89 53.06
CA HIS A 8 11.78 -7.26 52.49
C HIS A 8 10.44 -8.05 52.44
N MET A 9 10.25 -8.68 51.24
CA MET A 9 9.46 -9.90 50.88
C MET A 9 7.92 -9.83 51.05
N GLY A 10 7.08 -10.45 50.19
CA GLY A 10 7.24 -11.21 48.93
C GLY A 10 5.83 -11.32 48.26
N VAL A 11 5.47 -12.19 47.31
CA VAL A 11 6.10 -13.27 46.51
C VAL A 11 5.33 -13.37 45.17
N PHE A 12 5.96 -13.77 44.06
CA PHE A 12 5.29 -14.06 42.77
C PHE A 12 4.55 -15.41 42.78
N SER A 13 3.32 -15.49 42.22
CA SER A 13 2.81 -16.74 41.61
C SER A 13 1.56 -16.54 40.73
N CYS A 14 1.41 -17.43 39.73
CA CYS A 14 0.21 -17.76 38.95
C CYS A 14 -0.43 -16.66 38.05
N GLY A 15 -0.71 -16.88 36.75
CA GLY A 15 -0.27 -17.97 35.86
C GLY A 15 -1.28 -18.33 34.76
N SER A 16 -0.89 -18.20 33.48
CA SER A 16 -1.59 -18.80 32.33
C SER A 16 -0.80 -18.66 31.01
N GLN A 17 -0.05 -19.70 30.64
CA GLN A 17 0.36 -19.95 29.25
C GLN A 17 0.25 -21.44 28.97
N THR A 18 -0.47 -21.81 27.89
CA THR A 18 -0.79 -23.20 27.57
C THR A 18 -0.66 -23.47 26.07
N ALA A 19 0.22 -24.41 25.74
CA ALA A 19 0.39 -25.07 24.43
C ALA A 19 0.75 -24.18 23.21
N GLY A 20 1.60 -24.64 22.31
CA GLY A 20 2.41 -25.87 22.37
C GLY A 20 3.18 -26.08 21.07
N ASN A 21 4.41 -26.60 21.17
CA ASN A 21 5.23 -26.90 20.00
C ASN A 21 6.06 -28.17 20.24
N THR A 22 5.62 -29.29 19.64
CA THR A 22 6.26 -30.60 19.80
C THR A 22 6.37 -31.29 18.44
N VAL A 23 7.54 -31.14 17.80
CA VAL A 23 7.91 -31.95 16.63
C VAL A 23 8.35 -33.34 17.12
N ARG A 24 7.69 -34.41 16.69
CA ARG A 24 8.33 -35.74 16.64
C ARG A 24 7.66 -36.76 15.70
N MET A 25 8.50 -37.36 14.86
CA MET A 25 8.49 -38.77 14.45
C MET A 25 7.14 -39.46 14.18
N VAL A 26 6.80 -39.58 12.88
CA VAL A 26 6.23 -40.83 12.36
C VAL A 26 7.12 -41.30 11.21
N HIS A 27 7.97 -42.29 11.49
CA HIS A 27 8.79 -42.96 10.47
C HIS A 27 8.88 -44.44 10.85
N ARG A 28 7.97 -45.26 10.28
CA ARG A 28 7.93 -46.71 10.49
C ARG A 28 7.03 -47.38 9.45
N GLY A 29 7.54 -48.43 8.82
CA GLY A 29 6.77 -49.36 7.97
C GLY A 29 6.56 -48.87 6.54
N ILE A 30 7.44 -49.28 5.62
CA ILE A 30 7.24 -50.44 4.74
C ILE A 30 8.60 -50.75 4.09
N GLU A 31 9.25 -51.82 4.58
CA GLU A 31 10.41 -52.48 3.97
C GLU A 31 10.23 -53.98 4.21
N GLN A 32 9.68 -54.69 3.23
CA GLN A 32 9.74 -56.15 3.05
C GLN A 32 8.85 -56.55 1.86
N GLU A 33 9.45 -56.66 0.67
CA GLU A 33 9.07 -57.61 -0.40
C GLU A 33 10.11 -57.49 -1.53
N GLU A 34 11.29 -58.06 -1.29
CA GLU A 34 12.29 -58.39 -2.31
C GLU A 34 12.55 -59.91 -2.31
N GLU A 35 13.14 -60.39 -3.41
CA GLU A 35 13.66 -61.74 -3.61
C GLU A 35 12.65 -62.91 -3.70
N SER A 36 12.12 -63.12 -4.92
CA SER A 36 11.80 -64.47 -5.41
C SER A 36 12.02 -64.60 -6.93
N GLU A 37 12.34 -65.82 -7.37
CA GLU A 37 12.40 -66.29 -8.77
C GLU A 37 13.43 -65.65 -9.74
N ARG A 38 14.72 -65.85 -9.45
CA ARG A 38 15.80 -65.76 -10.44
C ARG A 38 16.06 -67.13 -11.12
N SER A 39 15.52 -67.41 -12.32
CA SER A 39 16.20 -68.24 -13.37
C SER A 39 15.37 -68.56 -14.63
N ARG A 40 15.98 -68.31 -15.82
CA ARG A 40 15.84 -68.96 -17.16
C ARG A 40 16.30 -67.92 -18.21
N SER A 41 17.53 -67.90 -18.74
CA SER A 41 18.31 -68.92 -19.50
C SER A 41 18.13 -68.83 -21.03
N ALA A 42 19.00 -68.04 -21.66
CA ALA A 42 19.62 -68.22 -22.98
C ALA A 42 18.76 -68.44 -24.26
N ASN A 43 18.63 -67.37 -25.06
CA ASN A 43 18.92 -67.26 -26.52
C ASN A 43 18.45 -65.86 -27.01
N GLY A 44 19.04 -65.20 -28.00
CA GLY A 44 20.30 -65.47 -28.74
C GLY A 44 20.19 -65.29 -30.26
N THR A 45 20.36 -64.05 -30.76
CA THR A 45 20.76 -63.67 -32.14
C THR A 45 21.02 -62.16 -32.22
N ASP A 46 21.97 -61.74 -33.06
CA ASP A 46 22.29 -60.34 -33.40
C ASP A 46 21.39 -59.79 -34.52
N GLU A 47 21.06 -58.49 -34.51
CA GLU A 47 20.82 -57.61 -35.70
C GLU A 47 21.13 -56.14 -35.34
N ASP A 48 21.33 -55.28 -36.35
CA ASP A 48 21.95 -53.94 -36.25
C ASP A 48 21.04 -52.80 -35.71
N PRO A 49 21.63 -51.67 -35.25
CA PRO A 49 20.88 -50.51 -34.77
C PRO A 49 20.57 -49.48 -35.87
N ASP A 50 19.29 -49.13 -36.06
CA ASP A 50 18.87 -47.97 -36.85
C ASP A 50 18.02 -46.97 -36.03
N SER A 51 18.16 -45.72 -36.43
CA SER A 51 17.65 -44.46 -35.91
C SER A 51 16.24 -44.44 -35.27
N MET A 52 16.21 -44.25 -33.95
CA MET A 52 15.15 -43.46 -33.31
C MET A 52 15.57 -41.99 -33.23
N GLN A 53 14.76 -41.12 -33.83
CA GLN A 53 15.01 -39.67 -33.83
C GLN A 53 14.42 -39.01 -32.58
N ASP A 54 15.23 -38.18 -31.90
CA ASP A 54 14.78 -37.33 -30.78
C ASP A 54 13.69 -36.34 -31.26
N VAL A 55 12.42 -36.67 -31.01
CA VAL A 55 11.31 -35.72 -31.18
C VAL A 55 11.32 -34.73 -30.01
N LYS A 56 12.27 -33.78 -30.06
CA LYS A 56 12.28 -32.61 -29.19
C LYS A 56 11.05 -31.76 -29.47
N GLN A 57 9.98 -31.99 -28.70
CA GLN A 57 8.84 -31.09 -28.61
C GLN A 57 9.29 -29.77 -27.99
N GLY A 58 9.78 -28.85 -28.83
CA GLY A 58 9.97 -27.46 -28.43
C GLY A 58 8.61 -26.86 -28.09
N SER A 59 8.41 -26.51 -26.82
CA SER A 59 7.20 -25.82 -26.33
C SER A 59 7.20 -24.36 -26.81
N GLY A 60 6.99 -24.18 -28.11
CA GLY A 60 6.86 -22.88 -28.76
C GLY A 60 5.46 -22.34 -28.53
N ALA A 61 5.31 -21.41 -27.58
CA ALA A 61 4.05 -20.67 -27.40
C ALA A 61 3.63 -20.01 -28.72
N SER A 62 2.36 -20.16 -29.10
CA SER A 62 1.84 -19.61 -30.36
C SER A 62 2.08 -18.10 -30.44
N PRO A 63 2.51 -17.53 -31.58
CA PRO A 63 2.75 -16.09 -31.72
C PRO A 63 1.56 -15.21 -31.30
N ARG A 64 0.34 -15.73 -31.47
CA ARG A 64 -0.91 -15.05 -31.05
C ARG A 64 -1.03 -14.97 -29.52
N ALA A 65 -0.59 -15.99 -28.78
CA ALA A 65 -0.60 -16.01 -27.32
C ALA A 65 0.46 -15.06 -26.74
N ALA A 66 1.67 -15.07 -27.29
CA ALA A 66 2.74 -14.15 -26.90
C ALA A 66 2.33 -12.69 -27.12
N SER A 67 1.65 -12.39 -28.23
CA SER A 67 1.09 -11.07 -28.51
C SER A 67 0.04 -10.64 -27.47
N SER A 68 -0.89 -11.51 -27.08
CA SER A 68 -1.87 -11.19 -26.03
C SER A 68 -1.24 -11.00 -24.64
N GLU A 69 -0.21 -11.76 -24.29
CA GLU A 69 0.50 -11.62 -23.01
C GLU A 69 1.26 -10.28 -22.93
N GLN A 70 1.90 -9.87 -24.03
CA GLN A 70 2.57 -8.57 -24.14
C GLN A 70 1.59 -7.41 -24.02
N LEU A 71 0.42 -7.50 -24.67
CA LEU A 71 -0.63 -6.49 -24.55
C LEU A 71 -1.20 -6.39 -23.12
N ALA A 72 -1.40 -7.52 -22.44
CA ALA A 72 -1.84 -7.52 -21.05
C ALA A 72 -0.83 -6.81 -20.13
N LYS A 73 0.47 -7.11 -20.26
CA LYS A 73 1.54 -6.46 -19.49
C LYS A 73 1.69 -4.96 -19.81
N GLU A 74 1.44 -4.56 -21.06
CA GLU A 74 1.42 -3.16 -21.48
C GLU A 74 0.28 -2.38 -20.81
N GLU A 75 -0.94 -2.93 -20.77
CA GLU A 75 -2.07 -2.31 -20.07
C GLU A 75 -1.89 -2.30 -18.54
N GLN A 76 -1.34 -3.37 -17.95
CA GLN A 76 -0.97 -3.37 -16.54
C GLN A 76 0.06 -2.28 -16.22
N ARG A 77 1.11 -2.12 -17.03
CA ARG A 77 2.09 -1.04 -16.84
C ARG A 77 1.43 0.34 -16.92
N LYS A 78 0.49 0.55 -17.85
CA LYS A 78 -0.29 1.81 -17.95
C LYS A 78 -1.17 2.08 -16.74
N VAL A 79 -1.77 1.06 -16.12
CA VAL A 79 -2.54 1.22 -14.88
C VAL A 79 -1.62 1.70 -13.75
N ILE A 80 -0.47 1.06 -13.57
CA ILE A 80 0.56 1.43 -12.58
C ILE A 80 1.13 2.84 -12.83
N GLU A 81 1.42 3.18 -14.10
CA GLU A 81 1.88 4.51 -14.51
C GLU A 81 0.86 5.63 -14.26
N ARG A 82 -0.45 5.30 -14.17
CA ARG A 82 -1.49 6.23 -13.75
C ARG A 82 -1.56 6.32 -12.22
N MET A 83 -1.68 5.19 -11.52
CA MET A 83 -1.76 5.13 -10.05
C MET A 83 -0.61 5.91 -9.38
N LEU A 84 0.64 5.61 -9.73
CA LEU A 84 1.79 6.28 -9.10
C LEU A 84 1.90 7.77 -9.47
N ARG A 85 1.40 8.18 -10.64
CA ARG A 85 1.37 9.59 -11.07
C ARG A 85 0.33 10.40 -10.29
N VAL A 86 -0.85 9.84 -10.06
CA VAL A 86 -1.91 10.52 -9.32
C VAL A 86 -1.67 10.53 -7.81
N ASN A 87 -1.11 9.45 -7.24
CA ASN A 87 -0.76 9.43 -5.80
C ASN A 87 0.37 10.44 -5.52
N HIS A 88 1.47 10.41 -6.26
CA HIS A 88 2.53 11.43 -6.15
C HIS A 88 2.00 12.88 -6.30
N ALA A 89 0.92 13.09 -7.06
CA ALA A 89 0.26 14.38 -7.18
C ALA A 89 -0.64 14.71 -5.97
N GLY A 90 -1.29 13.69 -5.41
CA GLY A 90 -2.06 13.72 -4.16
C GLY A 90 -1.19 14.14 -2.99
N GLU A 91 -0.15 13.37 -2.66
CA GLU A 91 0.69 13.59 -1.47
C GLU A 91 1.41 14.95 -1.53
N LEU A 92 1.83 15.39 -2.72
CA LEU A 92 2.40 16.74 -2.87
C LEU A 92 1.34 17.82 -2.58
N GLY A 93 0.08 17.58 -2.96
CA GLY A 93 -1.05 18.42 -2.62
C GLY A 93 -1.35 18.43 -1.13
N ALA A 94 -1.47 17.25 -0.50
CA ALA A 94 -1.75 17.07 0.92
C ALA A 94 -0.65 17.67 1.80
N ARG A 95 0.63 17.31 1.58
CA ARG A 95 1.78 17.95 2.25
C ARG A 95 1.79 19.47 2.10
N GLN A 96 1.30 20.02 0.99
CA GLN A 96 1.16 21.47 0.79
C GLN A 96 -0.05 22.05 1.52
N ILE A 97 -1.17 21.33 1.65
CA ILE A 97 -2.31 21.71 2.49
C ILE A 97 -1.86 21.83 3.95
N TYR A 98 -1.19 20.82 4.50
CA TYR A 98 -0.68 20.90 5.86
C TYR A 98 0.38 22.00 6.04
N ALA A 99 1.26 22.23 5.06
CA ALA A 99 2.19 23.37 5.09
C ALA A 99 1.45 24.73 5.10
N GLY A 100 0.35 24.85 4.36
CA GLY A 100 -0.53 26.02 4.37
C GLY A 100 -1.24 26.21 5.70
N GLN A 101 -1.78 25.13 6.29
CA GLN A 101 -2.40 25.15 7.61
C GLN A 101 -1.40 25.57 8.69
N LEU A 102 -0.19 25.00 8.69
CA LEU A 102 0.86 25.30 9.67
C LEU A 102 1.37 26.73 9.58
N ALA A 103 1.34 27.36 8.40
CA ALA A 103 1.69 28.78 8.23
C ALA A 103 0.74 29.74 8.99
N VAL A 104 -0.45 29.28 9.39
CA VAL A 104 -1.43 30.06 10.19
C VAL A 104 -1.58 29.48 11.60
N LEU A 105 -1.83 28.17 11.72
CA LEU A 105 -2.18 27.48 12.96
C LEU A 105 -0.99 26.82 13.66
N GLY A 106 0.22 26.86 13.10
CA GLY A 106 1.40 26.15 13.64
C GLY A 106 1.84 26.57 15.05
N ASN A 107 1.40 27.74 15.53
CA ASN A 107 1.63 28.24 16.90
C ASN A 107 0.37 28.19 17.79
N SER A 108 -0.72 27.59 17.30
CA SER A 108 -1.96 27.37 18.06
C SER A 108 -1.93 26.06 18.85
N SER A 109 -2.96 25.80 19.66
CA SER A 109 -3.12 24.55 20.41
C SER A 109 -3.20 23.29 19.52
N VAL A 110 -3.63 23.41 18.26
CA VAL A 110 -3.66 22.29 17.30
C VAL A 110 -2.37 22.16 16.47
N GLY A 111 -1.45 23.12 16.55
CA GLY A 111 -0.23 23.13 15.74
C GLY A 111 0.72 21.94 15.97
N GLY A 112 0.59 21.22 17.09
CA GLY A 112 1.27 19.95 17.36
C GLY A 112 0.75 18.83 16.47
N MET A 113 -0.53 18.48 16.61
CA MET A 113 -1.18 17.41 15.83
C MET A 113 -1.18 17.71 14.31
N ILE A 114 -1.31 18.96 13.88
CA ILE A 114 -1.15 19.33 12.46
C ILE A 114 0.30 19.05 11.96
N ARG A 115 1.33 19.14 12.81
CA ARG A 115 2.71 18.74 12.47
C ARG A 115 2.91 17.23 12.44
N GLU A 116 2.15 16.47 13.23
CA GLU A 116 2.21 15.01 13.26
C GLU A 116 1.61 14.43 11.97
N MET A 117 0.41 14.87 11.57
CA MET A 117 -0.16 14.54 10.25
C MET A 117 0.76 14.97 9.10
N ALA A 118 1.27 16.21 9.12
CA ALA A 118 2.21 16.71 8.11
C ALA A 118 3.53 15.90 7.98
N GLN A 119 3.91 15.15 9.01
CA GLN A 119 5.07 14.25 8.98
C GLN A 119 4.71 12.90 8.32
N HIS A 120 3.50 12.38 8.53
CA HIS A 120 3.02 11.20 7.81
C HIS A 120 2.94 11.47 6.28
N GLU A 121 2.36 12.60 5.88
CA GLU A 121 2.32 13.06 4.46
C GLU A 121 3.71 13.09 3.80
N LEU A 122 4.72 13.49 4.58
CA LEU A 122 6.09 13.59 4.10
C LEU A 122 6.71 12.21 3.87
N GLU A 123 6.34 11.21 4.68
CA GLU A 123 6.74 9.81 4.51
C GLU A 123 6.00 9.14 3.35
N HIS A 124 4.71 9.44 3.17
CA HIS A 124 3.91 9.01 2.02
C HIS A 124 4.50 9.55 0.70
N LEU A 125 4.72 10.87 0.62
CA LEU A 125 5.31 11.53 -0.54
C LEU A 125 6.69 10.94 -0.88
N GLN A 126 7.56 10.73 0.11
CA GLN A 126 8.90 10.16 -0.12
C GLN A 126 8.85 8.75 -0.72
N GLU A 127 7.91 7.89 -0.29
CA GLU A 127 7.77 6.55 -0.88
C GLU A 127 7.22 6.62 -2.32
N PHE A 128 6.34 7.59 -2.66
CA PHE A 128 5.92 7.78 -4.05
C PHE A 128 6.97 8.45 -4.93
N GLU A 129 7.73 9.43 -4.44
CA GLU A 129 8.90 10.00 -5.17
C GLU A 129 9.86 8.88 -5.57
N LYS A 130 10.18 8.00 -4.62
CA LYS A 130 10.97 6.79 -4.84
C LYS A 130 10.33 5.84 -5.86
N LEU A 131 9.06 5.45 -5.69
CA LEU A 131 8.36 4.53 -6.61
C LEU A 131 8.27 5.10 -8.04
N VAL A 132 8.05 6.41 -8.18
CA VAL A 132 8.02 7.12 -9.46
C VAL A 132 9.37 7.08 -10.15
N VAL A 133 10.47 7.28 -9.42
CA VAL A 133 11.84 7.14 -9.95
C VAL A 133 12.17 5.68 -10.30
N GLU A 134 11.95 4.74 -9.39
CA GLU A 134 12.24 3.30 -9.57
C GLU A 134 11.51 2.73 -10.79
N ARG A 135 10.23 3.04 -10.94
CA ARG A 135 9.39 2.57 -12.05
C ARG A 135 9.39 3.48 -13.28
N ARG A 136 10.18 4.56 -13.25
CA ARG A 136 10.35 5.55 -14.33
C ARG A 136 9.04 6.20 -14.80
N VAL A 137 8.08 6.34 -13.88
CA VAL A 137 6.81 7.01 -14.14
C VAL A 137 7.08 8.49 -14.39
N ARG A 138 6.35 9.10 -15.33
CA ARG A 138 6.38 10.56 -15.51
C ARG A 138 5.40 11.19 -14.52
N PRO A 139 5.84 12.10 -13.63
CA PRO A 139 4.91 12.87 -12.80
C PRO A 139 3.98 13.73 -13.66
N THR A 140 2.82 14.11 -13.12
CA THR A 140 1.86 14.93 -13.88
C THR A 140 2.42 16.30 -14.21
N VAL A 141 2.13 16.80 -15.41
CA VAL A 141 2.47 18.19 -15.80
C VAL A 141 1.78 19.25 -14.93
N MET A 142 0.75 18.84 -14.18
CA MET A 142 -0.05 19.71 -13.30
C MET A 142 0.56 19.90 -11.90
N LEU A 143 1.64 19.19 -11.53
CA LEU A 143 2.26 19.31 -10.20
C LEU A 143 2.53 20.77 -9.75
N PRO A 144 3.01 21.70 -10.60
CA PRO A 144 3.23 23.09 -10.18
C PRO A 144 1.93 23.79 -9.77
N LEU A 145 0.80 23.46 -10.42
CA LEU A 145 -0.52 23.99 -10.04
C LEU A 145 -0.99 23.39 -8.72
N TRP A 146 -0.89 22.07 -8.55
CA TRP A 146 -1.32 21.37 -7.33
C TRP A 146 -0.50 21.79 -6.11
N ASN A 147 0.81 21.98 -6.27
CA ASN A 147 1.70 22.50 -5.24
C ASN A 147 1.30 23.90 -4.72
N ILE A 148 0.75 24.75 -5.60
CA ILE A 148 0.23 26.08 -5.24
C ILE A 148 -1.20 25.95 -4.68
N ALA A 149 -2.06 25.16 -5.32
CA ALA A 149 -3.47 25.01 -4.95
C ALA A 149 -3.65 24.37 -3.58
N GLY A 150 -2.88 23.33 -3.25
CA GLY A 150 -2.88 22.70 -1.93
C GLY A 150 -2.49 23.69 -0.83
N PHE A 151 -1.39 24.43 -1.03
CA PHE A 151 -0.98 25.47 -0.07
C PHE A 151 -2.04 26.56 0.09
N ALA A 152 -2.62 27.06 -1.00
CA ALA A 152 -3.66 28.08 -0.95
C ALA A 152 -4.93 27.58 -0.24
N LEU A 153 -5.30 26.30 -0.42
CA LEU A 153 -6.44 25.67 0.25
C LEU A 153 -6.19 25.49 1.76
N GLY A 154 -5.03 24.95 2.14
CA GLY A 154 -4.65 24.77 3.55
C GLY A 154 -4.50 26.10 4.29
N PHE A 155 -3.87 27.08 3.66
CA PHE A 155 -3.73 28.44 4.21
C PHE A 155 -5.08 29.16 4.32
N GLY A 156 -5.91 29.09 3.28
CA GLY A 156 -7.23 29.73 3.25
C GLY A 156 -8.21 29.14 4.27
N SER A 157 -8.26 27.81 4.39
CA SER A 157 -9.07 27.13 5.40
C SER A 157 -8.59 27.43 6.82
N ALA A 158 -7.28 27.47 7.07
CA ALA A 158 -6.72 27.82 8.37
C ALA A 158 -6.91 29.29 8.76
N LEU A 159 -6.95 30.22 7.79
CA LEU A 159 -7.37 31.62 8.04
C LEU A 159 -8.84 31.72 8.48
N MET A 160 -9.69 30.77 8.11
CA MET A 160 -11.09 30.68 8.56
C MET A 160 -11.24 30.02 9.95
N GLY A 161 -10.16 29.55 10.55
CA GLY A 161 -10.11 28.96 11.89
C GLY A 161 -9.77 27.46 11.91
N LYS A 162 -9.60 26.93 13.13
CA LYS A 162 -9.30 25.51 13.38
C LYS A 162 -10.34 24.60 12.73
N GLU A 163 -11.61 24.88 12.97
CA GLU A 163 -12.74 24.06 12.54
C GLU A 163 -12.78 23.97 11.00
N ALA A 164 -12.50 25.08 10.31
CA ALA A 164 -12.42 25.12 8.85
C ALA A 164 -11.17 24.40 8.28
N ALA A 165 -10.01 24.46 8.96
CA ALA A 165 -8.85 23.66 8.61
C ALA A 165 -9.13 22.14 8.76
N MET A 166 -9.74 21.73 9.87
CA MET A 166 -10.10 20.32 10.09
C MET A 166 -11.20 19.85 9.11
N ALA A 167 -12.15 20.72 8.75
CA ALA A 167 -13.12 20.45 7.68
C ALA A 167 -12.48 20.32 6.29
N CYS A 168 -11.34 21.00 6.06
CA CYS A 168 -10.53 20.80 4.86
C CYS A 168 -9.86 19.42 4.87
N THR A 169 -9.14 19.07 5.95
CA THR A 169 -8.55 17.73 6.15
C THR A 169 -9.58 16.63 5.92
N VAL A 170 -10.68 16.61 6.68
CA VAL A 170 -11.78 15.63 6.54
C VAL A 170 -12.35 15.54 5.11
N ALA A 171 -12.39 16.67 4.38
CA ALA A 171 -12.90 16.67 3.02
C ALA A 171 -11.89 16.13 1.99
N VAL A 172 -10.59 16.24 2.26
CA VAL A 172 -9.52 15.70 1.41
C VAL A 172 -9.34 14.20 1.70
N GLU A 173 -9.24 13.81 2.97
CA GLU A 173 -8.83 12.45 3.32
C GLU A 173 -9.92 11.42 3.03
N ASP A 174 -11.21 11.79 3.06
CA ASP A 174 -12.31 10.95 2.54
C ASP A 174 -12.11 10.61 1.04
N VAL A 175 -11.59 11.56 0.24
CA VAL A 175 -11.34 11.34 -1.19
C VAL A 175 -10.05 10.55 -1.41
N ILE A 176 -8.98 10.82 -0.66
CA ILE A 176 -7.72 10.08 -0.76
C ILE A 176 -7.89 8.65 -0.25
N SER A 177 -8.47 8.42 0.94
CA SER A 177 -8.83 7.11 1.47
C SER A 177 -9.64 6.29 0.48
N LYS A 178 -10.67 6.91 -0.13
CA LYS A 178 -11.49 6.25 -1.14
C LYS A 178 -10.71 5.92 -2.41
N HIS A 179 -9.86 6.82 -2.88
CA HIS A 179 -9.01 6.59 -4.05
C HIS A 179 -8.04 5.43 -3.82
N TYR A 180 -7.36 5.39 -2.66
CA TYR A 180 -6.54 4.25 -2.28
C TYR A 180 -7.34 2.95 -2.17
N ASN A 181 -8.53 2.98 -1.56
CA ASN A 181 -9.38 1.80 -1.45
C ASN A 181 -9.88 1.27 -2.82
N ASP A 182 -10.08 2.15 -3.80
CA ASP A 182 -10.41 1.79 -5.18
C ASP A 182 -9.17 1.22 -5.91
N GLN A 183 -7.96 1.79 -5.73
CA GLN A 183 -6.72 1.22 -6.27
C GLN A 183 -6.36 -0.14 -5.65
N VAL A 184 -6.56 -0.31 -4.34
CA VAL A 184 -6.37 -1.59 -3.64
C VAL A 184 -7.34 -2.65 -4.18
N ARG A 185 -8.57 -2.27 -4.56
CA ARG A 185 -9.54 -3.18 -5.20
C ARG A 185 -9.12 -3.57 -6.62
N GLU A 186 -8.52 -2.66 -7.38
CA GLU A 186 -7.92 -2.99 -8.68
C GLU A 186 -6.80 -4.03 -8.51
N LEU A 187 -5.83 -3.76 -7.62
CA LEU A 187 -4.70 -4.66 -7.34
C LEU A 187 -5.08 -5.96 -6.59
N LEU A 188 -6.36 -6.20 -6.31
CA LEU A 188 -6.89 -7.48 -5.81
C LEU A 188 -7.48 -8.37 -6.92
N GLN A 189 -7.59 -7.89 -8.16
CA GLN A 189 -8.07 -8.71 -9.28
C GLN A 189 -6.97 -9.70 -9.76
N PRO A 190 -7.35 -10.82 -10.39
CA PRO A 190 -6.38 -11.81 -10.88
C PRO A 190 -5.37 -11.22 -11.88
N GLY A 191 -4.11 -11.63 -11.78
CA GLY A 191 -3.00 -11.12 -12.58
C GLY A 191 -2.19 -10.01 -11.90
N TRP A 192 -2.67 -9.46 -10.77
CA TRP A 192 -2.00 -8.44 -9.96
C TRP A 192 -1.20 -9.01 -8.77
N GLU A 193 -0.94 -10.31 -8.73
CA GLU A 193 -0.26 -10.97 -7.60
C GLU A 193 1.15 -10.40 -7.36
N HIS A 194 1.82 -10.00 -8.44
CA HIS A 194 3.14 -9.38 -8.42
C HIS A 194 3.16 -7.95 -7.82
N GLU A 195 2.01 -7.29 -7.71
CA GLU A 195 1.88 -5.94 -7.12
C GLU A 195 1.46 -5.97 -5.64
N GLN A 196 1.58 -7.13 -4.97
CA GLN A 196 1.42 -7.22 -3.50
C GLN A 196 2.17 -6.11 -2.75
N PRO A 197 3.46 -5.78 -3.03
CA PRO A 197 4.20 -4.78 -2.26
C PRO A 197 3.68 -3.35 -2.47
N LEU A 198 3.05 -3.05 -3.61
CA LEU A 198 2.38 -1.78 -3.84
C LEU A 198 1.04 -1.75 -3.11
N ARG A 199 0.22 -2.80 -3.30
CA ARG A 199 -1.08 -2.96 -2.63
C ARG A 199 -0.98 -2.86 -1.10
N GLU A 200 0.09 -3.35 -0.50
CA GLU A 200 0.34 -3.23 0.94
C GLU A 200 0.65 -1.79 1.38
N LYS A 201 1.41 -1.02 0.58
CA LYS A 201 1.64 0.41 0.82
C LYS A 201 0.36 1.23 0.71
N LEU A 202 -0.40 1.02 -0.38
CA LEU A 202 -1.69 1.69 -0.59
C LEU A 202 -2.70 1.36 0.50
N ARG A 203 -2.63 0.16 1.09
CA ARG A 203 -3.42 -0.19 2.27
C ARG A 203 -2.95 0.54 3.53
N LYS A 204 -1.64 0.65 3.78
CA LYS A 204 -1.13 1.44 4.92
C LYS A 204 -1.59 2.90 4.80
N PHE A 205 -1.33 3.56 3.67
CA PHE A 205 -1.63 4.98 3.50
C PHE A 205 -3.14 5.24 3.55
N ARG A 206 -3.98 4.38 2.97
CA ARG A 206 -5.44 4.41 3.22
C ARG A 206 -5.81 4.38 4.70
N ASP A 207 -5.16 3.51 5.47
CA ASP A 207 -5.47 3.33 6.88
C ASP A 207 -4.92 4.53 7.70
N ASP A 208 -3.77 5.09 7.33
CA ASP A 208 -3.24 6.36 7.86
C ASP A 208 -4.19 7.56 7.56
N GLU A 209 -4.70 7.68 6.33
CA GLU A 209 -5.68 8.71 5.91
C GLU A 209 -7.02 8.61 6.64
N MET A 210 -7.43 7.40 7.02
CA MET A 210 -8.64 7.20 7.83
C MET A 210 -8.43 7.68 9.26
N ASP A 211 -7.24 7.49 9.84
CA ASP A 211 -6.87 8.08 11.13
C ASP A 211 -6.79 9.62 11.02
N HIS A 212 -6.22 10.17 9.93
CA HIS A 212 -6.20 11.62 9.67
C HIS A 212 -7.62 12.23 9.54
N HIS A 213 -8.52 11.55 8.83
CA HIS A 213 -9.93 11.91 8.74
C HIS A 213 -10.58 11.97 10.14
N ASP A 214 -10.43 10.90 10.94
CA ASP A 214 -11.10 10.81 12.24
C ASP A 214 -10.52 11.80 13.26
N ILE A 215 -9.20 12.08 13.23
CA ILE A 215 -8.58 13.20 13.97
C ILE A 215 -9.25 14.53 13.62
N GLY A 216 -9.51 14.80 12.33
CA GLY A 216 -10.21 16.01 11.91
C GLY A 216 -11.65 16.09 12.42
N ILE A 217 -12.37 14.96 12.48
CA ILE A 217 -13.72 14.87 13.07
C ILE A 217 -13.68 15.16 14.57
N GLU A 218 -12.76 14.53 15.32
CA GLU A 218 -12.58 14.75 16.76
C GLU A 218 -12.19 16.20 17.09
N HIS A 219 -11.42 16.85 16.22
CA HIS A 219 -11.02 18.26 16.34
C HIS A 219 -12.01 19.27 15.72
N ASP A 220 -13.29 18.94 15.76
CA ASP A 220 -14.44 19.81 15.49
C ASP A 220 -14.65 20.23 14.01
N ALA A 221 -14.16 19.47 13.02
CA ALA A 221 -14.42 19.73 11.59
C ALA A 221 -15.90 20.06 11.29
N GLN A 222 -16.83 19.28 11.83
CA GLN A 222 -18.28 19.44 11.62
C GLN A 222 -18.86 20.75 12.18
N LYS A 223 -18.10 21.51 12.98
CA LYS A 223 -18.49 22.84 13.49
C LYS A 223 -18.06 23.99 12.57
N ALA A 224 -17.41 23.70 11.44
CA ALA A 224 -16.99 24.71 10.48
C ALA A 224 -18.19 25.49 9.89
N PRO A 225 -18.07 26.82 9.67
CA PRO A 225 -19.11 27.60 9.01
C PRO A 225 -19.45 27.03 7.63
N ALA A 226 -20.71 26.61 7.43
CA ALA A 226 -21.18 25.96 6.22
C ALA A 226 -20.39 24.68 5.83
N TYR A 227 -19.97 23.88 6.82
CA TYR A 227 -19.25 22.61 6.68
C TYR A 227 -19.59 21.82 5.41
N ASP A 228 -20.84 21.36 5.26
CA ASP A 228 -21.26 20.52 4.12
C ASP A 228 -20.98 21.18 2.75
N PHE A 229 -21.15 22.50 2.64
CA PHE A 229 -20.91 23.23 1.40
C PHE A 229 -19.41 23.32 1.09
N ILE A 230 -18.60 23.66 2.08
CA ILE A 230 -17.13 23.74 1.93
C ILE A 230 -16.57 22.35 1.61
N SER A 231 -16.92 21.33 2.39
CA SER A 231 -16.45 19.96 2.18
C SER A 231 -16.89 19.41 0.82
N ASN A 232 -18.11 19.67 0.35
CA ASN A 232 -18.52 19.24 -0.99
C ASN A 232 -17.77 19.97 -2.12
N ILE A 233 -17.38 21.24 -1.95
CA ILE A 233 -16.52 21.95 -2.92
C ILE A 233 -15.11 21.35 -2.95
N ILE A 234 -14.52 21.11 -1.78
CA ILE A 234 -13.18 20.51 -1.66
C ILE A 234 -13.17 19.11 -2.30
N LYS A 235 -14.15 18.26 -1.98
CA LYS A 235 -14.29 16.91 -2.57
C LYS A 235 -14.39 16.94 -4.10
N GLN A 236 -15.15 17.87 -4.66
CA GLN A 236 -15.21 18.08 -6.11
C GLN A 236 -13.86 18.54 -6.70
N GLY A 237 -13.14 19.42 -6.00
CA GLY A 237 -11.79 19.84 -6.37
C GLY A 237 -10.79 18.67 -6.39
N CYS A 238 -10.78 17.84 -5.34
CA CYS A 238 -9.95 16.65 -5.25
C CYS A 238 -10.28 15.63 -6.36
N HIS A 239 -11.56 15.36 -6.62
CA HIS A 239 -11.97 14.48 -7.73
C HIS A 239 -11.55 15.02 -9.10
N ALA A 240 -11.61 16.33 -9.32
CA ALA A 240 -11.12 16.96 -10.55
C ALA A 240 -9.59 16.87 -10.68
N ALA A 241 -8.85 17.09 -9.59
CA ALA A 241 -7.39 16.98 -9.56
C ALA A 241 -6.93 15.53 -9.85
N ILE A 242 -7.60 14.53 -9.26
CA ILE A 242 -7.39 13.10 -9.55
C ILE A 242 -7.64 12.82 -11.04
N PHE A 243 -8.82 13.18 -11.55
CA PHE A 243 -9.21 12.93 -12.95
C PHE A 243 -8.21 13.53 -13.95
N VAL A 244 -7.69 14.74 -13.70
CA VAL A 244 -6.70 15.35 -14.58
C VAL A 244 -5.33 14.66 -14.43
N SER A 245 -4.88 14.39 -13.20
CA SER A 245 -3.55 13.81 -12.93
C SER A 245 -3.40 12.36 -13.37
N GLU A 246 -4.49 11.61 -13.51
CA GLU A 246 -4.52 10.30 -14.18
C GLU A 246 -4.18 10.36 -15.68
N ARG A 247 -4.29 11.53 -16.32
CA ARG A 247 -4.35 11.67 -17.80
C ARG A 247 -3.18 12.44 -18.40
N VAL A 248 -2.57 13.38 -17.68
CA VAL A 248 -1.46 14.24 -18.17
C VAL A 248 -0.24 14.14 -17.26
#